data_AF-A0A2A3G5G5-F1
#
_entry.id   AF-A0A2A3G5G5-F1
#
_cell.length_a   1.000
_cell.length_b   1.000
_cell.length_c   1.000
_cell.angle_alpha   90.00
_cell.angle_beta   90.00
_cell.angle_gamma   90.00
#
_symmetry.space_group_name_H-M   'P 1'
#
loop_
_entity.id
_entity.type
_entity.pdbx_description
1 polymer ?
#
loop_
_entity_poly.entity_id
_entity_poly.type
_entity_poly.pdbx_seq_one_letter_code
_entity_poly.pdbx_strand_id
1 'polypeptide(L)'
;MDQCLRRCAVLDQHSGNPLVRGSPPRQSDPNIARDCRCPRGDAHRLPHRSCRTGGPEIMKMYVLIPKKPTVTDVYFHEHWRTVHADLARQIPTLTQYTQLHATDGARFRGPYSAGGFDGVSQAWFASDSHALTMSRTSEYKTGALQDEPLFMDIPRKVRVFTQVCQSQEPASTPSSHLHQLLVFTRLAPGVEADLKGRLREESWKDWNALGYSWGKVREQVGDVGVPRFDYVEELWWEERSDMIAAFEQTRLGEDIDARQSYVDPGSIMLSGWENRVIRPHRSLVD
;
A
#
# COMPACT_ATOMS: atom_id res chain seq x y z
N MET A 1 -14.15 25.02 2.17
CA MET A 1 -14.89 26.14 2.81
C MET A 1 -14.92 25.84 4.30
N ASP A 2 -13.74 25.95 4.90
CA ASP A 2 -13.26 25.05 5.94
C ASP A 2 -12.28 25.83 6.82
N GLN A 3 -12.36 25.66 8.15
CA GLN A 3 -11.49 26.15 9.24
C GLN A 3 -11.05 27.64 9.31
N CYS A 4 -11.06 28.44 8.24
CA CYS A 4 -10.60 29.83 8.22
C CYS A 4 -11.60 30.79 8.89
N LEU A 5 -12.91 30.58 8.69
CA LEU A 5 -13.97 31.39 9.30
C LEU A 5 -14.05 31.24 10.82
N ARG A 6 -13.56 30.13 11.39
CA ARG A 6 -13.55 29.91 12.85
C ARG A 6 -12.47 30.73 13.57
N ARG A 7 -11.41 31.17 12.88
CA ARG A 7 -10.33 31.97 13.47
C ARG A 7 -10.61 33.47 13.47
N CYS A 8 -11.46 33.96 12.57
CA CYS A 8 -11.87 35.38 12.57
C CYS A 8 -12.96 35.70 13.61
N ALA A 9 -13.79 34.72 13.99
CA ALA A 9 -14.90 34.94 14.92
C ALA A 9 -14.47 35.05 16.40
N VAL A 10 -13.24 34.65 16.76
CA VAL A 10 -12.78 34.60 18.16
C VAL A 10 -12.15 35.93 18.62
N LEU A 11 -11.76 36.82 17.70
CA LEU A 11 -11.09 38.08 18.05
C LEU A 11 -12.05 39.24 18.37
N ASP A 12 -13.37 39.06 18.20
CA ASP A 12 -14.36 40.14 18.38
C ASP A 12 -15.07 40.13 19.75
N GLN A 13 -14.64 39.29 20.69
CA GLN A 13 -15.28 39.17 22.02
C GLN A 13 -14.44 39.71 23.20
N HIS A 14 -13.37 40.46 22.94
CA HIS A 14 -12.48 41.01 23.99
C HIS A 14 -12.34 42.53 24.00
N SER A 15 -13.42 43.25 23.70
CA SER A 15 -13.55 44.65 24.08
C SER A 15 -14.90 44.88 24.74
N GLY A 16 -14.91 44.81 26.08
CA GLY A 16 -16.08 45.15 26.86
C GLY A 16 -16.49 46.61 26.61
N ASN A 17 -17.61 46.82 25.93
CA ASN A 17 -18.42 48.03 26.07
C ASN A 17 -19.85 47.81 25.53
N PRO A 18 -20.90 48.38 26.17
CA PRO A 18 -22.28 48.10 25.82
C PRO A 18 -22.74 48.87 24.57
N LEU A 19 -23.56 48.21 23.75
CA LEU A 19 -24.12 48.74 22.50
C LEU A 19 -25.12 49.87 22.76
N VAL A 20 -24.79 51.10 22.33
CA VAL A 20 -25.76 52.21 22.19
C VAL A 20 -26.33 52.18 20.77
N ARG A 21 -27.67 52.11 20.65
CA ARG A 21 -28.40 52.14 19.37
C ARG A 21 -28.45 53.56 18.80
N GLY A 22 -28.19 53.68 17.49
CA GLY A 22 -28.61 54.82 16.67
C GLY A 22 -27.46 55.68 16.12
N SER A 23 -26.85 55.24 15.01
CA SER A 23 -26.15 56.09 14.03
C SER A 23 -25.92 55.29 12.73
N PRO A 24 -25.94 55.93 11.55
CA PRO A 24 -25.87 55.25 10.26
C PRO A 24 -24.46 54.66 10.02
N PRO A 25 -24.30 53.67 9.12
CA PRO A 25 -22.99 53.05 8.92
C PRO A 25 -22.01 54.09 8.37
N ARG A 26 -20.95 54.38 9.12
CA ARG A 26 -19.81 55.15 8.61
C ARG A 26 -19.13 54.33 7.54
N GLN A 27 -18.85 54.98 6.42
CA GLN A 27 -18.01 54.46 5.34
C GLN A 27 -16.73 53.89 5.94
N SER A 28 -16.43 52.65 5.58
CA SER A 28 -15.27 51.89 6.04
C SER A 28 -13.98 52.66 5.77
N ASP A 29 -13.21 52.88 6.83
CA ASP A 29 -11.89 53.48 6.83
C ASP A 29 -10.94 52.65 5.92
N PRO A 30 -10.40 53.21 4.82
CA PRO A 30 -9.64 52.45 3.83
C PRO A 30 -8.28 51.94 4.34
N ASN A 31 -7.89 52.26 5.58
CA ASN A 31 -6.63 51.83 6.18
C ASN A 31 -6.73 50.64 7.15
N ILE A 32 -7.92 50.14 7.50
CA ILE A 32 -8.06 48.90 8.31
C ILE A 32 -8.05 47.64 7.43
N ALA A 33 -8.30 47.78 6.12
CA ALA A 33 -8.29 46.68 5.16
C ALA A 33 -6.88 46.29 4.64
N ARG A 34 -5.80 46.61 5.37
CA ARG A 34 -4.42 46.39 4.89
C ARG A 34 -3.68 45.19 5.48
N ASP A 35 -4.18 44.59 6.55
CA ASP A 35 -3.52 43.45 7.23
C ASP A 35 -4.27 42.11 7.16
N CYS A 36 -5.41 42.04 6.47
CA CYS A 36 -6.00 40.76 6.06
C CYS A 36 -5.63 40.43 4.61
N ARG A 37 -4.33 40.37 4.31
CA ARG A 37 -3.87 39.69 3.09
C ARG A 37 -3.78 38.20 3.37
N CYS A 38 -4.80 37.45 2.95
CA CYS A 38 -4.53 36.08 2.53
C CYS A 38 -3.45 36.17 1.44
N PRO A 39 -2.30 35.50 1.58
CA PRO A 39 -1.34 35.41 0.50
C PRO A 39 -2.10 34.94 -0.74
N ARG A 40 -2.03 35.72 -1.83
CA ARG A 40 -2.56 35.29 -3.11
C ARG A 40 -1.73 34.09 -3.54
N GLY A 41 -2.26 32.91 -3.25
CA GLY A 41 -1.98 31.65 -3.93
C GLY A 41 -0.56 31.46 -4.46
N ASP A 42 0.44 31.59 -3.60
CA ASP A 42 1.52 30.61 -3.66
C ASP A 42 0.87 29.33 -3.14
N ALA A 43 0.24 28.60 -4.07
CA ALA A 43 0.15 27.17 -3.93
C ALA A 43 1.60 26.73 -3.72
N HIS A 44 2.01 26.60 -2.45
CA HIS A 44 3.14 25.79 -2.05
C HIS A 44 2.82 24.41 -2.60
N ARG A 45 3.19 24.21 -3.86
CA ARG A 45 3.30 22.93 -4.52
C ARG A 45 4.42 22.27 -3.74
N LEU A 46 4.05 21.66 -2.61
CA LEU A 46 4.89 20.71 -1.90
C LEU A 46 5.44 19.80 -2.99
N PRO A 47 6.76 19.64 -3.10
CA PRO A 47 7.33 18.93 -4.22
C PRO A 47 6.71 17.54 -4.25
N HIS A 48 5.89 17.28 -5.28
CA HIS A 48 5.38 15.98 -5.59
C HIS A 48 6.60 15.10 -5.83
N ARG A 49 7.03 14.36 -4.80
CA ARG A 49 8.04 13.33 -5.01
C ARG A 49 7.32 12.20 -5.73
N SER A 50 7.25 12.31 -7.05
CA SER A 50 7.08 11.18 -7.95
C SER A 50 8.04 10.06 -7.51
N CYS A 51 7.71 8.80 -7.81
CA CYS A 51 8.64 7.67 -7.64
C CYS A 51 10.03 8.14 -8.09
N ARG A 52 10.98 8.27 -7.16
CA ARG A 52 12.22 9.02 -7.44
C ARG A 52 12.94 8.30 -8.58
N THR A 53 13.02 8.95 -9.74
CA THR A 53 13.65 8.40 -10.96
C THR A 53 15.18 8.47 -10.92
N GLY A 54 15.80 8.31 -9.75
CA GLY A 54 17.23 8.60 -9.54
C GLY A 54 18.07 7.46 -8.96
N GLY A 55 17.46 6.33 -8.59
CA GLY A 55 18.15 5.11 -8.17
C GLY A 55 17.82 3.94 -9.11
N PRO A 56 18.50 2.78 -9.00
CA PRO A 56 18.15 1.61 -9.80
C PRO A 56 16.68 1.26 -9.57
N GLU A 57 15.91 1.11 -10.66
CA GLU A 57 14.50 0.77 -10.59
C GLU A 57 14.35 -0.67 -10.08
N ILE A 58 14.09 -0.80 -8.77
CA ILE A 58 13.79 -2.08 -8.16
C ILE A 58 12.37 -2.49 -8.58
N MET A 59 12.28 -3.66 -9.22
CA MET A 59 11.04 -4.24 -9.69
C MET A 59 10.56 -5.28 -8.68
N LYS A 60 9.30 -5.16 -8.26
CA LYS A 60 8.64 -6.16 -7.43
C LYS A 60 7.42 -6.73 -8.15
N MET A 61 7.41 -8.05 -8.30
CA MET A 61 6.26 -8.80 -8.82
C MET A 61 5.48 -9.40 -7.67
N TYR A 62 4.19 -9.07 -7.60
CA TYR A 62 3.22 -9.76 -6.76
C TYR A 62 2.49 -10.80 -7.59
N VAL A 63 2.41 -12.02 -7.09
CA VAL A 63 1.55 -13.07 -7.68
C VAL A 63 0.44 -13.33 -6.69
N LEU A 64 -0.78 -12.95 -7.05
CA LEU A 64 -1.98 -13.26 -6.29
C LEU A 64 -2.40 -14.69 -6.62
N ILE A 65 -2.39 -15.53 -5.60
CA ILE A 65 -2.47 -16.99 -5.74
C ILE A 65 -3.80 -17.45 -5.18
N PRO A 66 -4.74 -17.86 -6.04
CA PRO A 66 -5.87 -18.67 -5.61
C PRO A 66 -5.39 -20.11 -5.44
N LYS A 67 -5.76 -20.72 -4.32
CA LYS A 67 -5.51 -22.11 -4.03
C LYS A 67 -6.34 -22.99 -4.96
N LYS A 68 -5.75 -24.09 -5.40
CA LYS A 68 -6.43 -25.10 -6.21
C LYS A 68 -7.64 -25.67 -5.44
N PRO A 69 -8.86 -25.69 -6.01
CA PRO A 69 -10.06 -26.13 -5.28
C PRO A 69 -9.99 -27.56 -4.73
N THR A 70 -9.17 -28.42 -5.36
CA THR A 70 -9.01 -29.82 -4.98
C THR A 70 -8.01 -30.06 -3.84
N VAL A 71 -7.33 -29.02 -3.33
CA VAL A 71 -6.35 -29.15 -2.24
C VAL A 71 -6.83 -28.46 -0.97
N THR A 72 -6.43 -29.01 0.18
CA THR A 72 -6.74 -28.45 1.49
C THR A 72 -5.89 -27.19 1.76
N ASP A 73 -6.34 -26.34 2.67
CA ASP A 73 -5.58 -25.15 3.09
C ASP A 73 -4.24 -25.57 3.70
N VAL A 74 -4.25 -26.59 4.55
CA VAL A 74 -3.04 -27.16 5.16
C VAL A 74 -2.04 -27.57 4.07
N TYR A 75 -2.48 -28.31 3.05
CA TYR A 75 -1.60 -28.71 1.95
C TYR A 75 -1.07 -27.48 1.19
N PHE A 76 -1.93 -26.52 0.87
CA PHE A 76 -1.56 -25.30 0.17
C PHE A 76 -0.45 -24.52 0.90
N HIS A 77 -0.68 -24.21 2.19
CA HIS A 77 0.28 -23.44 2.98
C HIS A 77 1.58 -24.22 3.19
N GLU A 78 1.51 -25.52 3.52
CA GLU A 78 2.69 -26.36 3.76
C GLU A 78 3.52 -26.58 2.50
N HIS A 79 2.89 -26.98 1.39
CA HIS A 79 3.57 -27.21 0.12
C HIS A 79 4.23 -25.93 -0.40
N TRP A 80 3.51 -24.81 -0.32
CA TRP A 80 4.02 -23.53 -0.80
C TRP A 80 5.17 -23.00 0.05
N ARG A 81 5.10 -23.11 1.39
CA ARG A 81 6.15 -22.61 2.29
C ARG A 81 7.40 -23.49 2.34
N THR A 82 7.32 -24.73 1.85
CA THR A 82 8.41 -25.71 1.87
C THR A 82 8.89 -26.05 0.45
N VAL A 83 8.20 -26.94 -0.25
CA VAL A 83 8.58 -27.47 -1.57
C VAL A 83 8.73 -26.35 -2.59
N HIS A 84 7.70 -25.50 -2.74
CA HIS A 84 7.76 -24.40 -3.70
C HIS A 84 8.80 -23.34 -3.31
N ALA A 85 8.98 -23.11 -2.01
CA ALA A 85 9.99 -22.18 -1.49
C ALA A 85 11.41 -22.66 -1.87
N ASP A 86 11.70 -23.95 -1.79
CA ASP A 86 12.99 -24.53 -2.20
C ASP A 86 13.23 -24.45 -3.71
N LEU A 87 12.17 -24.56 -4.52
CA LEU A 87 12.25 -24.32 -5.96
C LEU A 87 12.51 -22.83 -6.27
N ALA A 88 11.82 -21.93 -5.57
CA ALA A 88 11.99 -20.49 -5.75
C ALA A 88 13.42 -20.03 -5.39
N ARG A 89 14.03 -20.61 -4.34
CA ARG A 89 15.43 -20.33 -3.96
C ARG A 89 16.45 -20.60 -5.06
N GLN A 90 16.12 -21.48 -5.99
CA GLN A 90 17.02 -21.85 -7.08
C GLN A 90 16.95 -20.87 -8.26
N ILE A 91 15.94 -19.99 -8.31
CA ILE A 91 15.74 -19.07 -9.44
C ILE A 91 16.79 -17.93 -9.35
N PRO A 92 17.74 -17.86 -10.29
CA PRO A 92 18.91 -16.99 -10.16
C PRO A 92 18.60 -15.49 -10.29
N THR A 93 17.45 -15.12 -10.85
CA THR A 93 17.06 -13.72 -11.03
C THR A 93 16.36 -13.12 -9.81
N LEU A 94 15.98 -13.93 -8.81
CA LEU A 94 15.33 -13.45 -7.59
C LEU A 94 16.37 -12.92 -6.60
N THR A 95 16.27 -11.63 -6.26
CA THR A 95 17.11 -11.03 -5.20
C THR A 95 16.51 -11.23 -3.82
N GLN A 96 15.18 -11.31 -3.74
CA GLN A 96 14.42 -11.65 -2.54
C GLN A 96 13.12 -12.34 -2.96
N TYR A 97 12.56 -13.15 -2.05
CA TYR A 97 11.31 -13.84 -2.25
C TYR A 97 10.61 -14.02 -0.92
N THR A 98 9.41 -13.45 -0.79
CA THR A 98 8.55 -13.61 0.38
C THR A 98 7.17 -14.13 -0.02
N GLN A 99 6.48 -14.76 0.91
CA GLN A 99 5.15 -15.33 0.72
C GLN A 99 4.23 -14.78 1.80
N LEU A 100 3.15 -14.10 1.41
CA LEU A 100 2.04 -13.81 2.29
C LEU A 100 1.09 -15.00 2.25
N HIS A 101 0.92 -15.68 3.36
CA HIS A 101 -0.09 -16.71 3.53
C HIS A 101 -1.34 -16.10 4.17
N ALA A 102 -2.39 -15.92 3.38
CA ALA A 102 -3.60 -15.24 3.84
C ALA A 102 -4.30 -16.10 4.91
N THR A 103 -4.67 -15.48 6.03
CA THR A 103 -5.37 -16.17 7.14
C THR A 103 -6.68 -15.51 7.55
N ASP A 104 -6.94 -14.30 7.04
CA ASP A 104 -8.02 -13.43 7.52
C ASP A 104 -9.08 -13.14 6.45
N GLY A 105 -9.51 -14.17 5.71
CA GLY A 105 -10.56 -14.05 4.70
C GLY A 105 -11.73 -13.13 5.17
N ALA A 106 -12.00 -12.10 4.37
CA ALA A 106 -13.15 -11.18 4.47
C ALA A 106 -13.28 -10.29 5.73
N ARG A 107 -12.29 -10.17 6.63
CA ARG A 107 -12.36 -9.21 7.76
C ARG A 107 -11.79 -7.83 7.44
N PHE A 108 -12.18 -7.28 6.31
CA PHE A 108 -11.61 -6.04 5.79
C PHE A 108 -12.56 -4.85 6.01
N ARG A 109 -12.03 -3.78 6.62
CA ARG A 109 -12.67 -2.46 6.68
C ARG A 109 -12.61 -1.77 5.31
N GLY A 110 -13.48 -0.80 5.08
CA GLY A 110 -13.50 0.00 3.86
C GLY A 110 -13.98 -0.75 2.60
N PRO A 111 -13.69 -0.23 1.39
CA PRO A 111 -14.22 -0.75 0.12
C PRO A 111 -13.51 -2.01 -0.40
N TYR A 112 -12.74 -2.71 0.44
CA TYR A 112 -11.81 -3.74 0.01
C TYR A 112 -12.40 -5.15 0.17
N SER A 113 -12.14 -6.02 -0.81
CA SER A 113 -12.41 -7.46 -0.70
C SER A 113 -11.13 -8.28 -0.62
N ALA A 114 -11.23 -9.57 -0.28
CA ALA A 114 -10.09 -10.50 -0.32
C ALA A 114 -9.65 -10.88 -1.76
N GLY A 115 -10.43 -10.49 -2.78
CA GLY A 115 -10.19 -10.89 -4.19
C GLY A 115 -10.32 -12.38 -4.48
N GLY A 116 -10.61 -13.22 -3.47
CA GLY A 116 -10.69 -14.68 -3.62
C GLY A 116 -9.32 -15.34 -3.81
N PHE A 117 -8.26 -14.75 -3.21
CA PHE A 117 -6.91 -15.30 -3.21
C PHE A 117 -6.52 -15.79 -1.81
N ASP A 118 -5.70 -16.83 -1.77
CA ASP A 118 -5.27 -17.53 -0.55
C ASP A 118 -3.83 -17.16 -0.15
N GLY A 119 -3.14 -16.41 -1.00
CA GLY A 119 -1.83 -15.87 -0.69
C GLY A 119 -1.29 -14.96 -1.78
N VAL A 120 -0.16 -14.32 -1.47
CA VAL A 120 0.57 -13.47 -2.41
C VAL A 120 2.06 -13.78 -2.35
N SER A 121 2.64 -14.24 -3.47
CA SER A 121 4.10 -14.32 -3.57
C SER A 121 4.67 -12.97 -3.99
N GLN A 122 5.82 -12.60 -3.42
CA GLN A 122 6.46 -11.30 -3.59
C GLN A 122 7.90 -11.53 -4.06
N ALA A 123 8.10 -11.43 -5.37
CA ALA A 123 9.39 -11.65 -6.01
C ALA A 123 10.07 -10.31 -6.30
N TRP A 124 11.30 -10.15 -5.82
CA TRP A 124 12.11 -8.97 -6.04
C TRP A 124 13.18 -9.22 -7.09
N PHE A 125 13.39 -8.21 -7.93
CA PHE A 125 14.35 -8.23 -9.02
C PHE A 125 15.20 -6.97 -9.00
N ALA A 126 16.46 -7.10 -9.41
CA ALA A 126 17.37 -5.97 -9.53
C ALA A 126 16.94 -4.97 -10.63
N SER A 127 16.13 -5.41 -11.60
CA SER A 127 15.62 -4.59 -12.71
C SER A 127 14.45 -5.27 -13.43
N ASP A 128 13.76 -4.51 -14.29
CA ASP A 128 12.74 -5.00 -15.22
C ASP A 128 13.24 -6.15 -16.10
N SER A 129 14.49 -6.06 -16.58
CA SER A 129 15.08 -7.12 -17.41
C SER A 129 15.21 -8.44 -16.65
N HIS A 130 15.58 -8.42 -15.37
CA HIS A 130 15.64 -9.63 -14.54
C HIS A 130 14.24 -10.23 -14.29
N ALA A 131 13.23 -9.39 -14.11
CA ALA A 131 11.85 -9.84 -13.98
C ALA A 131 11.36 -10.56 -15.27
N LEU A 132 11.66 -9.98 -16.43
CA LEU A 132 11.30 -10.57 -17.73
C LEU A 132 12.04 -11.88 -18.03
N THR A 133 13.33 -11.97 -17.67
CA THR A 133 14.14 -13.17 -17.94
C THR A 133 13.90 -14.31 -16.97
N MET A 134 13.28 -14.06 -15.80
CA MET A 134 12.89 -15.12 -14.85
C MET A 134 12.13 -16.27 -15.55
N SER A 135 11.16 -15.91 -16.39
CA SER A 135 10.36 -16.89 -17.15
C SER A 135 11.18 -17.77 -18.12
N ARG A 136 12.42 -17.38 -18.40
CA ARG A 136 13.32 -18.04 -19.35
C ARG A 136 14.33 -18.98 -18.66
N THR A 137 14.53 -18.86 -17.35
CA THR A 137 15.51 -19.67 -16.61
C THR A 137 15.08 -21.14 -16.57
N SER A 138 16.06 -22.04 -16.45
CA SER A 138 15.79 -23.48 -16.37
C SER A 138 15.06 -23.79 -15.07
N GLU A 139 15.53 -23.23 -13.97
CA GLU A 139 15.05 -23.44 -12.59
C GLU A 139 13.58 -23.03 -12.45
N TYR A 140 13.16 -21.94 -13.09
CA TYR A 140 11.74 -21.58 -13.14
C TYR A 140 10.95 -22.58 -13.99
N LYS A 141 11.40 -22.88 -15.21
CA LYS A 141 10.63 -23.70 -16.17
C LYS A 141 10.46 -25.15 -15.74
N THR A 142 11.51 -25.77 -15.23
CA THR A 142 11.56 -27.19 -14.88
C THR A 142 11.22 -27.44 -13.41
N GLY A 143 11.41 -26.44 -12.55
CA GLY A 143 11.05 -26.47 -11.14
C GLY A 143 9.73 -25.75 -10.89
N ALA A 144 9.81 -24.48 -10.48
CA ALA A 144 8.68 -23.73 -9.93
C ALA A 144 7.43 -23.75 -10.83
N LEU A 145 7.56 -23.55 -12.14
CA LEU A 145 6.45 -23.55 -13.09
C LEU A 145 5.74 -24.92 -13.18
N GLN A 146 6.46 -26.03 -13.06
CA GLN A 146 5.85 -27.37 -13.05
C GLN A 146 5.14 -27.67 -11.73
N ASP A 147 5.58 -27.01 -10.65
CA ASP A 147 5.04 -27.16 -9.31
C ASP A 147 3.78 -26.32 -9.07
N GLU A 148 3.67 -25.13 -9.68
CA GLU A 148 2.51 -24.23 -9.52
C GLU A 148 1.14 -24.94 -9.66
N PRO A 149 0.87 -25.80 -10.67
CA PRO A 149 -0.44 -26.44 -10.84
C PRO A 149 -0.79 -27.50 -9.77
N LEU A 150 0.17 -27.88 -8.92
CA LEU A 150 -0.06 -28.84 -7.84
C LEU A 150 -0.86 -28.22 -6.69
N PHE A 151 -0.78 -26.91 -6.50
CA PHE A 151 -1.41 -26.22 -5.37
C PHE A 151 -2.13 -24.91 -5.74
N MET A 152 -1.87 -24.32 -6.91
CA MET A 152 -2.52 -23.10 -7.38
C MET A 152 -3.65 -23.37 -8.38
N ASP A 153 -4.68 -22.53 -8.38
CA ASP A 153 -5.67 -22.42 -9.46
C ASP A 153 -5.11 -21.52 -10.57
N ILE A 154 -4.37 -22.12 -11.50
CA ILE A 154 -3.58 -21.40 -12.52
C ILE A 154 -4.41 -20.41 -13.36
N PRO A 155 -5.61 -20.75 -13.87
CA PRO A 155 -6.43 -19.81 -14.64
C PRO A 155 -6.79 -18.52 -13.90
N ARG A 156 -6.92 -18.56 -12.57
CA ARG A 156 -7.32 -17.41 -11.75
C ARG A 156 -6.14 -16.64 -11.15
N LYS A 157 -4.91 -17.11 -11.36
CA LYS A 157 -3.70 -16.45 -10.88
C LYS A 157 -3.50 -15.09 -11.55
N VAL A 158 -3.11 -14.08 -10.77
CA VAL A 158 -2.81 -12.73 -11.28
C VAL A 158 -1.39 -12.34 -10.92
N ARG A 159 -0.65 -11.76 -11.87
CA ARG A 159 0.68 -11.18 -11.66
C ARG A 159 0.59 -9.67 -11.80
N VAL A 160 1.15 -8.95 -10.83
CA VAL A 160 1.17 -7.48 -10.77
C VAL A 160 2.63 -7.05 -10.63
N PHE A 161 3.12 -6.31 -11.62
CA PHE A 161 4.49 -5.80 -11.66
C PHE A 161 4.49 -4.35 -11.21
N THR A 162 5.35 -4.03 -10.25
CA THR A 162 5.40 -2.70 -9.64
C THR A 162 6.80 -2.12 -9.67
N GLN A 163 6.88 -0.83 -9.98
CA GLN A 163 8.05 -0.04 -9.64
C GLN A 163 7.94 0.32 -8.16
N VAL A 164 8.91 -0.11 -7.36
CA VAL A 164 8.98 0.23 -5.93
C VAL A 164 9.38 1.70 -5.81
N CYS A 165 8.56 2.49 -5.10
CA CYS A 165 8.74 3.94 -5.04
C CYS A 165 9.21 4.41 -3.66
N GLN A 166 8.90 3.64 -2.62
CA GLN A 166 9.49 3.74 -1.27
C GLN A 166 9.39 2.37 -0.63
N SER A 167 10.44 1.92 0.03
CA SER A 167 10.41 0.73 0.89
C SER A 167 11.22 0.99 2.14
N GLN A 168 10.60 0.75 3.29
CA GLN A 168 11.24 0.55 4.57
C GLN A 168 10.69 -0.75 5.15
N GLU A 169 11.25 -1.88 4.71
CA GLU A 169 10.92 -3.19 5.26
C GLU A 169 11.56 -3.38 6.64
N PRO A 170 10.85 -4.02 7.58
CA PRO A 170 11.42 -4.31 8.88
C PRO A 170 12.58 -5.31 8.73
N ALA A 171 13.62 -5.12 9.55
CA ALA A 171 14.69 -6.08 9.68
C ALA A 171 14.10 -7.46 10.03
N SER A 172 14.67 -8.52 9.47
CA SER A 172 14.21 -9.87 9.80
C SER A 172 14.47 -10.15 11.28
N THR A 173 13.42 -10.23 12.09
CA THR A 173 13.52 -10.64 13.49
C THR A 173 13.68 -12.17 13.57
N PRO A 174 14.32 -12.71 14.63
CA PRO A 174 14.43 -14.15 14.84
C PRO A 174 13.12 -14.82 15.31
N SER A 175 12.15 -14.03 15.82
CA SER A 175 10.82 -14.48 16.22
C SER A 175 9.89 -14.68 15.01
N SER A 176 8.78 -15.35 15.25
CA SER A 176 7.73 -15.83 14.33
C SER A 176 7.40 -14.90 13.15
N HIS A 177 6.90 -15.51 12.08
CA HIS A 177 6.36 -14.85 10.89
C HIS A 177 5.70 -13.49 11.21
N LEU A 178 6.17 -12.42 10.56
CA LEU A 178 5.53 -11.11 10.68
C LEU A 178 4.10 -11.18 10.14
N HIS A 179 3.19 -10.43 10.74
CA HIS A 179 1.88 -10.20 10.15
C HIS A 179 1.97 -9.07 9.14
N GLN A 180 1.61 -9.36 7.89
CA GLN A 180 1.69 -8.42 6.79
C GLN A 180 0.29 -8.09 6.26
N LEU A 181 0.10 -6.83 5.89
CA LEU A 181 -1.07 -6.33 5.16
C LEU A 181 -0.61 -5.87 3.77
N LEU A 182 -1.26 -6.39 2.73
CA LEU A 182 -1.12 -5.95 1.36
C LEU A 182 -2.41 -5.25 0.92
N VAL A 183 -2.28 -4.05 0.36
CA VAL A 183 -3.41 -3.30 -0.21
C VAL A 183 -3.14 -3.06 -1.69
N PHE A 184 -3.96 -3.66 -2.55
CA PHE A 184 -3.94 -3.43 -3.98
C PHE A 184 -5.05 -2.44 -4.32
N THR A 185 -4.64 -1.21 -4.60
CA THR A 185 -5.55 -0.10 -4.82
C THR A 185 -5.80 0.10 -6.30
N ARG A 186 -7.07 0.17 -6.68
CA ARG A 186 -7.56 0.71 -7.95
C ARG A 186 -8.22 2.05 -7.70
N LEU A 187 -7.90 3.05 -8.51
CA LEU A 187 -8.52 4.36 -8.41
C LEU A 187 -9.91 4.38 -9.01
N ALA A 188 -10.81 5.12 -8.37
CA ALA A 188 -12.10 5.43 -8.95
C ALA A 188 -11.92 6.17 -10.29
N PRO A 189 -12.78 5.94 -11.29
CA PRO A 189 -12.69 6.61 -12.58
C PRO A 189 -12.62 8.14 -12.43
N GLY A 190 -11.67 8.77 -13.15
CA GLY A 190 -11.49 10.23 -13.13
C GLY A 190 -10.68 10.78 -11.96
N VAL A 191 -10.24 9.93 -11.02
CA VAL A 191 -9.26 10.33 -10.00
C VAL A 191 -7.86 10.26 -10.61
N GLU A 192 -7.25 11.41 -10.86
CA GLU A 192 -5.84 11.46 -11.27
C GLU A 192 -4.89 11.14 -10.12
N ALA A 193 -3.77 10.51 -10.48
CA ALA A 193 -2.72 9.99 -9.64
C ALA A 193 -1.86 11.08 -8.94
N ASP A 194 -2.45 11.87 -8.04
CA ASP A 194 -1.73 12.70 -7.05
C ASP A 194 -2.11 12.31 -5.60
N LEU A 195 -2.43 11.04 -5.38
CA LEU A 195 -2.87 10.57 -4.06
C LEU A 195 -1.79 10.64 -2.98
N LYS A 196 -0.53 10.74 -3.38
CA LYS A 196 0.59 10.60 -2.46
C LYS A 196 1.06 11.89 -1.77
N GLY A 197 0.55 13.04 -2.19
CA GLY A 197 0.63 14.24 -1.36
C GLY A 197 -0.21 14.15 -0.07
N ARG A 198 -1.16 13.19 0.01
CA ARG A 198 -2.15 13.09 1.09
C ARG A 198 -1.91 11.94 2.08
N LEU A 199 -1.30 10.84 1.63
CA LEU A 199 -0.96 9.67 2.45
C LEU A 199 0.51 9.75 2.86
N ARG A 200 0.74 10.31 4.05
CA ARG A 200 2.04 10.85 4.49
C ARG A 200 3.11 9.77 4.59
N GLU A 201 4.34 10.09 4.19
CA GLU A 201 5.54 9.23 4.29
C GLU A 201 5.83 8.71 5.72
N GLU A 202 5.17 9.26 6.75
CA GLU A 202 5.38 8.95 8.16
C GLU A 202 4.14 8.42 8.91
N SER A 203 2.92 8.49 8.33
CA SER A 203 1.68 8.10 9.04
C SER A 203 1.66 6.64 9.47
N TRP A 204 2.38 5.76 8.76
CA TRP A 204 2.46 4.34 9.11
C TRP A 204 3.13 4.09 10.46
N LYS A 205 3.97 5.02 10.94
CA LYS A 205 4.55 4.96 12.29
C LYS A 205 3.47 5.20 13.36
N ASP A 206 2.50 6.06 13.07
CA ASP A 206 1.35 6.31 13.95
C ASP A 206 0.38 5.12 14.00
N TRP A 207 0.53 4.16 13.08
CA TRP A 207 -0.22 2.89 13.04
C TRP A 207 0.53 1.75 13.73
N ASN A 208 1.65 2.06 14.42
CA ASN A 208 2.53 1.08 15.06
C ASN A 208 3.03 -0.02 14.11
N ALA A 209 3.06 0.25 12.80
CA ALA A 209 3.64 -0.69 11.83
C ALA A 209 5.18 -0.66 11.95
N LEU A 210 5.81 -1.81 11.78
CA LEU A 210 7.27 -1.99 11.80
C LEU A 210 7.94 -1.55 10.50
N GLY A 211 7.18 -1.46 9.42
CA GLY A 211 7.66 -1.02 8.13
C GLY A 211 6.54 -0.64 7.18
N TYR A 212 6.92 -0.02 6.07
CA TYR A 212 6.01 0.42 5.02
C TYR A 212 6.69 0.40 3.66
N SER A 213 6.01 -0.17 2.67
CA SER A 213 6.44 -0.19 1.28
C SER A 213 5.27 0.17 0.38
N TRP A 214 5.54 0.85 -0.73
CA TRP A 214 4.56 1.00 -1.79
C TRP A 214 5.23 1.11 -3.15
N GLY A 215 4.48 0.69 -4.17
CA GLY A 215 4.88 0.76 -5.56
C GLY A 215 3.74 1.14 -6.49
N LYS A 216 4.10 1.66 -7.66
CA LYS A 216 3.16 1.94 -8.74
C LYS A 216 3.08 0.73 -9.68
N VAL A 217 1.86 0.29 -9.98
CA VAL A 217 1.64 -0.82 -10.91
C VAL A 217 1.99 -0.38 -12.34
N ARG A 218 2.93 -1.10 -12.93
CA ARG A 218 3.39 -0.92 -14.31
C ARG A 218 2.59 -1.84 -15.24
N GLU A 219 2.50 -3.11 -14.89
CA GLU A 219 1.86 -4.15 -15.69
C GLU A 219 1.06 -5.11 -14.81
N GLN A 220 -0.03 -5.66 -15.35
CA GLN A 220 -0.81 -6.72 -14.72
C GLN A 220 -1.16 -7.77 -15.77
N VAL A 221 -0.92 -9.05 -15.45
CA VAL A 221 -1.14 -10.19 -16.33
C VAL A 221 -1.85 -11.30 -15.57
N GLY A 222 -2.98 -11.79 -16.06
CA GLY A 222 -3.71 -12.89 -15.43
C GLY A 222 -5.21 -12.83 -15.72
N ASP A 223 -5.99 -13.35 -14.78
CA ASP A 223 -7.46 -13.41 -14.84
C ASP A 223 -8.10 -12.11 -15.37
N VAL A 224 -8.81 -12.23 -16.49
CA VAL A 224 -9.48 -11.11 -17.20
C VAL A 224 -10.59 -10.51 -16.33
N GLY A 225 -11.10 -11.25 -15.34
CA GLY A 225 -12.11 -10.78 -14.39
C GLY A 225 -11.56 -9.91 -13.26
N VAL A 226 -10.24 -9.89 -13.04
CA VAL A 226 -9.62 -9.09 -11.98
C VAL A 226 -9.24 -7.72 -12.55
N PRO A 227 -9.82 -6.62 -12.03
CA PRO A 227 -9.55 -5.30 -12.57
C PRO A 227 -8.08 -4.90 -12.37
N ARG A 228 -7.57 -4.06 -13.27
CA ARG A 228 -6.20 -3.52 -13.15
C ARG A 228 -6.08 -2.66 -11.89
N PHE A 229 -5.04 -2.91 -11.10
CA PHE A 229 -4.63 -2.08 -9.96
C PHE A 229 -3.70 -0.94 -10.39
N ASP A 230 -3.66 0.12 -9.59
CA ASP A 230 -2.81 1.30 -9.80
C ASP A 230 -1.63 1.32 -8.84
N TYR A 231 -1.81 0.85 -7.60
CA TYR A 231 -0.77 0.83 -6.57
C TYR A 231 -0.85 -0.42 -5.71
N VAL A 232 0.28 -0.76 -5.10
CA VAL A 232 0.36 -1.77 -4.04
C VAL A 232 1.04 -1.12 -2.83
N GLU A 233 0.46 -1.29 -1.65
CA GLU A 233 1.02 -0.91 -0.36
C GLU A 233 1.22 -2.15 0.52
N GLU A 234 2.23 -2.08 1.39
CA GLU A 234 2.60 -3.15 2.30
C GLU A 234 2.90 -2.58 3.68
N LEU A 235 2.37 -3.23 4.71
CA LEU A 235 2.64 -2.91 6.12
C LEU A 235 2.93 -4.19 6.90
N TRP A 236 3.71 -4.08 7.96
CA TRP A 236 4.11 -5.21 8.80
C TRP A 236 3.91 -4.92 10.28
N TRP A 237 3.53 -5.94 11.04
CA TRP A 237 3.48 -5.98 12.50
C TRP A 237 4.13 -7.27 12.98
N GLU A 238 4.58 -7.29 14.25
CA GLU A 238 5.08 -8.52 14.86
C GLU A 238 3.92 -9.50 15.06
N GLU A 239 2.85 -9.04 15.72
CA GLU A 239 1.69 -9.87 16.04
C GLU A 239 0.43 -9.44 15.30
N ARG A 240 -0.47 -10.42 15.06
CA ARG A 240 -1.79 -10.17 14.46
C ARG A 240 -2.63 -9.18 15.27
N SER A 241 -2.52 -9.27 16.59
CA SER A 241 -3.24 -8.39 17.51
C SER A 241 -2.86 -6.92 17.33
N ASP A 242 -1.60 -6.64 17.01
CA ASP A 242 -1.11 -5.28 16.84
C ASP A 242 -1.65 -4.67 15.54
N MET A 243 -1.70 -5.48 14.47
CA MET A 243 -2.37 -5.10 13.23
C MET A 243 -3.86 -4.80 13.46
N ILE A 244 -4.56 -5.64 14.22
CA ILE A 244 -5.98 -5.39 14.55
C ILE A 244 -6.14 -4.12 15.38
N ALA A 245 -5.30 -3.93 16.39
CA ALA A 245 -5.30 -2.71 17.20
C ALA A 245 -4.99 -1.48 16.33
N ALA A 246 -4.14 -1.59 15.30
CA ALA A 246 -3.93 -0.53 14.34
C ALA A 246 -5.24 -0.14 13.64
N PHE A 247 -6.05 -1.10 13.17
CA PHE A 247 -7.35 -0.82 12.56
C PHE A 247 -8.37 -0.23 13.52
N GLU A 248 -8.35 -0.62 14.80
CA GLU A 248 -9.41 -0.27 15.77
C GLU A 248 -9.10 0.97 16.61
N GLN A 249 -7.83 1.17 16.96
CA GLN A 249 -7.39 2.13 17.98
C GLN A 249 -6.56 3.27 17.39
N THR A 250 -5.98 3.07 16.20
CA THR A 250 -5.22 4.11 15.49
C THR A 250 -6.05 4.69 14.35
N ARG A 251 -5.51 5.72 13.70
CA ARG A 251 -6.14 6.31 12.51
C ARG A 251 -6.08 5.44 11.26
N LEU A 252 -5.44 4.26 11.29
CA LEU A 252 -5.40 3.38 10.10
C LEU A 252 -6.80 3.00 9.61
N GLY A 253 -7.71 2.63 10.52
CA GLY A 253 -9.09 2.32 10.16
C GLY A 253 -9.82 3.50 9.53
N GLU A 254 -9.71 4.69 10.13
CA GLU A 254 -10.29 5.93 9.61
C GLU A 254 -9.71 6.30 8.25
N ASP A 255 -8.39 6.14 8.07
CA ASP A 255 -7.69 6.41 6.83
C ASP A 255 -8.13 5.44 5.74
N ILE A 256 -8.28 4.15 6.04
CA ILE A 256 -8.80 3.10 5.14
C ILE A 256 -10.25 3.38 4.74
N ASP A 257 -11.10 3.77 5.69
CA ASP A 257 -12.50 4.10 5.45
C ASP A 257 -12.61 5.38 4.60
N ALA A 258 -11.76 6.38 4.82
CA ALA A 258 -11.73 7.61 4.02
C ALA A 258 -11.37 7.37 2.54
N ARG A 259 -10.68 6.26 2.23
CA ARG A 259 -10.28 5.91 0.86
C ARG A 259 -11.45 5.60 -0.06
N GLN A 260 -12.62 5.27 0.49
CA GLN A 260 -13.85 5.03 -0.29
C GLN A 260 -14.21 6.20 -1.23
N SER A 261 -13.73 7.41 -0.93
CA SER A 261 -13.97 8.60 -1.76
C SER A 261 -13.18 8.63 -3.07
N TYR A 262 -12.14 7.80 -3.20
CA TYR A 262 -11.25 7.81 -4.37
C TYR A 262 -10.79 6.42 -4.83
N VAL A 263 -11.17 5.37 -4.12
CA VAL A 263 -10.84 3.97 -4.43
C VAL A 263 -12.03 3.27 -5.06
N ASP A 264 -11.77 2.50 -6.12
CA ASP A 264 -12.75 1.67 -6.79
C ASP A 264 -13.04 0.39 -5.97
N PRO A 265 -14.30 -0.08 -5.89
CA PRO A 265 -14.67 -1.31 -5.16
C PRO A 265 -13.97 -2.59 -5.63
N GLY A 266 -13.35 -2.58 -6.81
CA GLY A 266 -12.48 -3.65 -7.30
C GLY A 266 -11.11 -3.71 -6.63
N SER A 267 -10.83 -2.83 -5.67
CA SER A 267 -9.62 -2.89 -4.84
C SER A 267 -9.67 -4.03 -3.85
N ILE A 268 -8.51 -4.58 -3.53
CA ILE A 268 -8.41 -5.75 -2.65
C ILE A 268 -7.40 -5.54 -1.55
N MET A 269 -7.64 -6.21 -0.43
CA MET A 269 -6.77 -6.21 0.73
C MET A 269 -6.58 -7.65 1.18
N LEU A 270 -5.34 -8.01 1.50
CA LEU A 270 -4.98 -9.33 2.03
C LEU A 270 -4.12 -9.15 3.26
N SER A 271 -4.43 -9.89 4.32
CA SER A 271 -3.57 -9.99 5.50
C SER A 271 -3.31 -11.43 5.88
N GLY A 272 -2.16 -11.63 6.52
CA GLY A 272 -1.73 -12.94 6.99
C GLY A 272 -0.28 -12.92 7.42
N TRP A 273 0.32 -14.11 7.49
CA TRP A 273 1.68 -14.26 7.97
C TRP A 273 2.67 -14.30 6.79
N GLU A 274 3.81 -13.63 6.98
CA GLU A 274 4.89 -13.54 6.00
C GLU A 274 5.91 -14.67 6.21
N ASN A 275 6.24 -15.38 5.15
CA ASN A 275 7.36 -16.30 5.08
C ASN A 275 8.47 -15.73 4.19
N ARG A 276 9.61 -15.35 4.77
CA ARG A 276 10.78 -14.87 4.01
C ARG A 276 11.66 -16.02 3.56
N VAL A 277 11.59 -16.35 2.27
CA VAL A 277 12.27 -17.50 1.66
C VAL A 277 13.69 -17.15 1.23
N ILE A 278 13.86 -16.03 0.51
CA ILE A 278 15.14 -15.43 0.14
C ILE A 278 15.21 -14.06 0.81
N ARG A 279 16.22 -13.85 1.65
CA ARG A 279 16.41 -12.59 2.40
C ARG A 279 17.23 -11.59 1.57
N PRO A 280 17.10 -10.28 1.85
CA PRO A 280 18.00 -9.29 1.27
C PRO A 280 19.45 -9.69 1.50
N HIS A 281 20.26 -9.76 0.43
CA HIS A 281 21.70 -9.66 0.59
C HIS A 281 21.97 -8.27 1.19
N ARG A 282 22.78 -8.15 2.25
CA ARG A 282 23.07 -6.88 2.94
C ARG A 282 23.33 -5.74 1.92
N SER A 283 22.57 -4.65 2.06
CA SER A 283 22.67 -3.33 1.43
C SER A 283 22.74 -3.29 -0.11
N LEU A 284 21.63 -2.86 -0.75
CA LEU A 284 21.66 -2.19 -2.07
C LEU A 284 21.65 -0.66 -1.93
N VAL A 285 21.95 -0.13 -0.74
CA VAL A 285 22.00 1.31 -0.48
C VAL A 285 23.08 1.58 0.57
N ASP A 286 24.32 1.71 0.10
CA ASP A 286 25.33 2.56 0.73
C ASP A 286 25.43 3.85 -0.10
#